data_AF-X1DV59-F1
#
_entry.id   AF-X1DV59-F1
#
_cell.length_a   1.000
_cell.length_b   1.000
_cell.length_c   1.000
_cell.angle_alpha   90.00
_cell.angle_beta   90.00
_cell.angle_gamma   90.00
#
_symmetry.space_group_name_H-M   'P 1'
#
loop_
_entity.id
_entity.type
_entity.pdbx_description
1 polymer ?
#
loop_
_entity_poly.entity_id
_entity_poly.type
_entity_poly.pdbx_seq_one_letter_code
_entity_poly.pdbx_strand_id
1 'polypeptide(L)'
;MSDKRYTKKCPECGNDFIAKIKKAIYCSERCRAMAGRRRRGSQKYKPTGRPPGRPRKYPKGTSGYVPTGRPRGRPRKDPAPAPILVPDPAPAPILVPDPALPPILVLESTKLRHEEEFKKLVKKSMEAQDIKDRESAKYRVEIVKHLMMIRDNAKTHEDWCNAKWALDNLFY
;
A
#
# COMPACT_ATOMS: atom_id res chain seq x y z
N MET A 1 46.19 16.79 -22.99
CA MET A 1 45.26 15.71 -23.35
C MET A 1 44.07 16.34 -24.07
N SER A 2 43.85 16.04 -25.35
CA SER A 2 42.76 16.66 -26.11
C SER A 2 41.41 16.02 -25.75
N ASP A 3 40.45 16.81 -25.28
CA ASP A 3 39.11 16.35 -24.95
C ASP A 3 38.36 15.94 -26.21
N LYS A 4 38.25 14.63 -26.45
CA LYS A 4 37.45 14.08 -27.55
C LYS A 4 35.97 14.33 -27.27
N ARG A 5 35.34 15.17 -28.09
CA ARG A 5 33.90 15.45 -28.05
C ARG A 5 33.18 14.57 -29.06
N TYR A 6 32.06 13.96 -28.66
CA TYR A 6 31.26 13.08 -29.52
C TYR A 6 29.87 13.67 -29.75
N THR A 7 29.51 14.01 -30.98
CA THR A 7 28.16 14.46 -31.32
C THR A 7 27.23 13.26 -31.47
N LYS A 8 26.08 13.27 -30.79
CA LYS A 8 25.11 12.16 -30.80
C LYS A 8 23.68 12.67 -30.75
N LYS A 9 22.74 11.89 -31.29
CA LYS A 9 21.29 12.12 -31.16
C LYS A 9 20.72 11.43 -29.93
N CYS A 10 19.92 12.15 -29.15
CA CYS A 10 19.22 11.57 -28.02
C CYS A 10 17.98 10.80 -28.49
N PRO A 11 17.80 9.53 -28.09
CA PRO A 11 16.64 8.73 -28.51
C PRO A 11 15.32 9.17 -27.87
N GLU A 12 15.35 9.97 -26.81
CA GLU A 12 14.13 10.38 -26.10
C GLU A 12 13.54 11.69 -26.61
N CYS A 13 14.39 12.66 -26.97
CA CYS A 13 13.95 13.97 -27.44
C CYS A 13 14.36 14.31 -28.88
N GLY A 14 15.17 13.47 -29.54
CA GLY A 14 15.63 13.69 -30.91
C GLY A 14 16.75 14.72 -31.06
N ASN A 15 17.05 15.50 -30.00
CA ASN A 15 18.05 16.56 -30.08
C ASN A 15 19.48 16.02 -30.18
N ASP A 16 20.29 16.70 -30.99
CA ASP A 16 21.74 16.53 -31.04
C ASP A 16 22.40 17.09 -29.76
N PHE A 17 23.36 16.36 -29.21
CA PHE A 17 24.12 16.80 -28.05
C PHE A 17 25.58 16.35 -28.12
N ILE A 18 26.44 17.12 -27.43
CA ILE A 18 27.87 16.85 -27.36
C ILE A 18 28.16 16.04 -26.09
N ALA A 19 28.53 14.78 -26.29
CA ALA A 19 28.91 13.88 -25.22
C ALA A 19 30.41 14.02 -24.88
N LYS A 20 30.69 14.13 -23.58
CA LYS A 20 32.06 14.05 -23.02
C LYS A 20 32.63 12.63 -23.04
N ILE A 21 31.76 11.62 -23.06
CA ILE A 21 32.13 10.20 -23.03
C ILE A 21 31.46 9.42 -24.16
N LYS A 22 32.17 8.46 -24.75
CA LYS A 22 31.64 7.60 -25.83
C LYS A 22 30.43 6.77 -25.39
N LYS A 23 30.23 6.53 -24.09
CA LYS A 23 29.09 5.77 -23.54
C LYS A 23 27.84 6.61 -23.24
N ALA A 24 27.88 7.94 -23.36
CA ALA A 24 26.68 8.76 -23.13
C ALA A 24 25.67 8.53 -24.27
N ILE A 25 24.40 8.33 -23.89
CA ILE A 25 23.27 8.03 -24.80
C ILE A 25 22.24 9.15 -24.77
N TYR A 26 22.06 9.80 -23.62
CA TYR A 26 21.03 10.82 -23.41
C TYR A 26 21.65 12.20 -23.24
N CYS A 27 20.97 13.23 -23.76
CA CYS A 27 21.42 14.62 -23.68
C CYS A 27 21.28 15.22 -22.27
N SER A 28 20.40 14.65 -21.44
CA SER A 28 20.11 15.14 -20.09
C SER A 28 19.70 14.00 -19.15
N GLU A 29 19.79 14.26 -17.84
CA GLU A 29 19.30 13.33 -16.81
C GLU A 29 17.80 13.11 -16.93
N ARG A 30 17.04 14.14 -17.35
CA ARG A 30 15.61 14.02 -17.62
C ARG A 30 15.32 12.98 -18.69
N CYS A 31 16.04 13.01 -19.81
CA CYS A 31 15.90 12.00 -20.87
C CYS A 31 16.29 10.60 -20.37
N ARG A 32 17.37 10.49 -19.60
CA ARG A 32 17.75 9.21 -18.98
C ARG A 32 16.64 8.65 -18.07
N ALA A 33 16.01 9.49 -17.25
CA ALA A 33 14.93 9.10 -16.36
C ALA A 33 13.67 8.68 -17.13
N MET A 34 13.31 9.39 -18.20
CA MET A 34 12.17 9.03 -19.07
C MET A 34 12.38 7.67 -19.73
N ALA A 35 13.57 7.42 -20.29
CA ALA A 35 13.93 6.12 -20.85
C ALA A 35 13.80 4.99 -19.82
N GLY A 36 14.24 5.23 -18.58
CA GLY A 36 14.11 4.26 -17.47
C GLY A 36 12.67 3.98 -17.06
N ARG A 37 11.75 4.96 -17.16
CA ARG A 37 10.32 4.75 -16.91
C ARG A 37 9.68 3.93 -18.03
N ARG A 38 9.98 4.24 -19.29
CA ARG A 38 9.49 3.46 -20.45
C ARG A 38 9.88 1.99 -20.35
N ARG A 39 11.15 1.69 -20.03
CA ARG A 39 11.62 0.31 -19.85
C ARG A 39 10.85 -0.44 -18.76
N ARG A 40 10.62 0.20 -17.60
CA ARG A 40 9.87 -0.39 -16.49
C ARG A 40 8.38 -0.57 -16.80
N GLY A 41 7.76 0.41 -17.48
CA GLY A 41 6.37 0.31 -17.91
C GLY A 41 6.13 -0.74 -19.00
N SER A 42 7.11 -0.96 -19.88
CA SER A 42 7.06 -2.00 -20.91
C SER A 42 7.40 -3.41 -20.40
N GLN A 43 7.97 -3.53 -19.19
CA GLN A 43 8.16 -4.83 -18.56
C GLN A 43 6.80 -5.36 -18.11
N LYS A 44 6.09 -5.98 -19.06
CA LYS A 44 4.91 -6.80 -18.79
C LYS A 44 5.34 -7.81 -17.72
N TYR A 45 4.82 -7.64 -16.51
CA TYR A 45 5.09 -8.52 -15.38
C TYR A 45 4.84 -9.95 -15.83
N LYS A 46 5.91 -10.74 -15.96
CA LYS A 46 5.82 -12.18 -16.16
C LYS A 46 5.85 -12.79 -14.76
N PRO A 47 4.70 -13.18 -14.17
CA PRO A 47 4.72 -13.90 -12.91
C PRO A 47 5.57 -15.15 -13.11
N THR A 48 6.71 -15.23 -12.44
CA THR A 48 7.66 -16.33 -12.56
C THR A 48 7.15 -17.64 -11.90
N GLY A 49 5.84 -17.78 -11.68
CA GLY A 49 5.20 -18.93 -11.02
C GLY A 49 5.62 -19.19 -9.57
N ARG A 50 6.69 -18.55 -9.09
CA ARG A 50 7.14 -18.64 -7.71
C ARG A 50 6.33 -17.64 -6.86
N PRO A 51 5.57 -18.11 -5.85
CA PRO A 51 4.98 -17.21 -4.88
C PRO A 51 6.10 -16.37 -4.25
N PRO A 52 5.88 -15.07 -4.01
CA PRO A 52 6.84 -14.25 -3.29
C PRO A 52 7.11 -14.93 -1.94
N GLY A 53 8.35 -15.38 -1.75
CA GLY A 53 8.78 -16.00 -0.51
C GLY A 53 8.42 -15.07 0.64
N ARG A 54 7.65 -15.59 1.60
CA ARG A 54 7.26 -14.89 2.82
C ARG A 54 8.49 -14.19 3.39
N PRO A 55 8.42 -12.89 3.74
CA PRO A 55 9.53 -12.21 4.38
C PRO A 55 9.93 -12.99 5.63
N ARG A 56 11.18 -13.48 5.66
CA ARG A 56 11.73 -14.22 6.80
C ARG A 56 11.91 -13.21 7.94
N LYS A 57 10.94 -13.12 8.85
CA LYS A 57 11.08 -12.35 10.10
C LYS A 57 12.28 -12.90 10.89
N TYR A 58 13.10 -11.97 11.38
CA TYR A 58 14.36 -12.08 12.13
C TYR A 58 14.20 -12.84 13.49
N PRO A 59 15.29 -13.06 14.29
CA PRO A 59 15.72 -14.38 14.77
C PRO A 59 15.24 -14.78 16.18
N LYS A 60 15.55 -16.05 16.51
CA LYS A 60 15.51 -16.76 17.80
C LYS A 60 15.70 -15.86 19.05
N GLY A 61 14.82 -16.02 20.04
CA GLY A 61 15.04 -15.56 21.41
C GLY A 61 13.82 -15.73 22.35
N THR A 62 13.70 -16.91 22.95
CA THR A 62 13.17 -17.19 24.32
C THR A 62 11.83 -16.58 24.78
N SER A 63 10.81 -17.42 24.91
CA SER A 63 10.02 -17.64 26.13
C SER A 63 8.86 -18.60 25.82
N GLY A 64 8.81 -19.74 26.50
CA GLY A 64 7.82 -20.79 26.27
C GLY A 64 6.51 -20.45 26.97
N TYR A 65 5.45 -20.23 26.18
CA TYR A 65 4.07 -20.38 26.64
C TYR A 65 3.54 -21.70 26.09
N VAL A 66 3.21 -22.64 26.98
CA VAL A 66 2.63 -23.95 26.64
C VAL A 66 1.12 -23.85 26.83
N PRO A 67 0.30 -23.86 25.76
CA PRO A 67 -1.13 -24.00 25.92
C PRO A 67 -1.45 -25.47 26.23
N THR A 68 -1.87 -25.75 27.47
CA THR A 68 -2.45 -27.02 27.89
C THR A 68 -3.84 -27.17 27.29
N GLY A 69 -3.95 -27.87 26.16
CA GLY A 69 -5.22 -28.20 25.52
C GLY A 69 -5.17 -29.55 24.80
N ARG A 70 -5.98 -30.50 25.26
CA ARG A 70 -6.02 -31.93 24.87
C ARG A 70 -6.14 -32.17 23.35
N PRO A 71 -5.54 -33.25 22.80
CA PRO A 71 -5.78 -33.66 21.42
C PRO A 71 -7.19 -34.25 21.30
N ARG A 72 -8.11 -33.57 20.62
CA ARG A 72 -9.38 -34.20 20.22
C ARG A 72 -9.08 -35.19 19.09
N GLY A 73 -9.07 -36.46 19.47
CA GLY A 73 -8.78 -37.61 18.63
C GLY A 73 -9.69 -37.77 17.41
N ARG A 74 -9.22 -38.60 16.49
CA ARG A 74 -9.88 -39.03 15.25
C ARG A 74 -11.35 -39.40 15.46
N PRO A 75 -12.25 -39.12 14.49
CA PRO A 75 -13.60 -39.66 14.52
C PRO A 75 -13.55 -41.19 14.39
N ARG A 76 -14.25 -41.91 15.27
CA ARG A 76 -14.55 -43.34 15.08
C ARG A 76 -15.70 -43.47 14.08
N LYS A 77 -15.56 -44.43 13.16
CA LYS A 77 -16.66 -44.92 12.29
C LYS A 77 -17.50 -45.88 13.13
N ASP A 78 -18.67 -45.43 13.56
CA ASP A 78 -19.82 -46.29 13.87
C ASP A 78 -21.10 -45.51 13.50
N PRO A 79 -22.16 -46.16 13.01
CA PRO A 79 -23.34 -45.48 12.50
C PRO A 79 -24.29 -45.09 13.65
N ALA A 80 -24.64 -43.81 13.74
CA ALA A 80 -25.61 -43.32 14.72
C ALA A 80 -27.06 -43.40 14.19
N PRO A 81 -28.06 -43.64 15.07
CA PRO A 81 -29.44 -43.98 14.72
C PRO A 81 -30.24 -42.79 14.18
N ALA A 82 -31.33 -43.07 13.47
CA ALA A 82 -32.17 -42.09 12.77
C ALA A 82 -32.69 -40.97 13.70
N PRO A 83 -32.71 -39.70 13.25
CA PRO A 83 -33.16 -38.59 14.07
C PRO A 83 -34.69 -38.52 14.15
N ILE A 84 -35.19 -38.33 15.37
CA ILE A 84 -36.57 -37.93 15.66
C ILE A 84 -36.73 -36.46 15.24
N LEU A 85 -37.76 -36.17 14.44
CA LEU A 85 -38.12 -34.82 14.03
C LEU A 85 -38.59 -33.99 15.24
N VAL A 86 -37.74 -33.09 15.70
CA VAL A 86 -38.15 -31.94 16.52
C VAL A 86 -38.23 -30.74 15.58
N PRO A 87 -39.34 -29.97 15.54
CA PRO A 87 -39.37 -28.73 14.76
C PRO A 87 -38.45 -27.71 15.45
N ASP A 88 -37.43 -27.25 14.73
CA ASP A 88 -36.48 -26.24 15.20
C ASP A 88 -37.19 -24.93 15.60
N PRO A 89 -36.85 -24.31 16.74
CA PRO A 89 -37.20 -22.92 16.97
C PRO A 89 -36.48 -22.06 15.92
N ALA A 90 -37.26 -21.23 15.22
CA ALA A 90 -36.79 -20.38 14.14
C ALA A 90 -35.47 -19.67 14.50
N PRO A 91 -34.45 -19.70 13.62
CA PRO A 91 -33.20 -19.02 13.88
C PRO A 91 -33.49 -17.52 14.02
N ALA A 92 -33.07 -16.94 15.15
CA ALA A 92 -32.97 -15.50 15.29
C ALA A 92 -32.22 -14.95 14.05
N PRO A 93 -32.72 -13.88 13.42
CA PRO A 93 -32.10 -13.38 12.21
C PRO A 93 -30.65 -13.06 12.50
N ILE A 94 -29.76 -13.81 11.83
CA ILE A 94 -28.36 -13.48 11.71
C ILE A 94 -28.35 -12.06 11.17
N LEU A 95 -27.87 -11.11 11.95
CA LEU A 95 -27.52 -9.76 11.49
C LEU A 95 -26.40 -9.94 10.46
N VAL A 96 -26.80 -10.24 9.23
CA VAL A 96 -25.98 -10.01 8.06
C VAL A 96 -25.62 -8.52 8.12
N PRO A 97 -24.34 -8.13 8.07
CA PRO A 97 -24.01 -6.73 7.89
C PRO A 97 -24.65 -6.32 6.56
N ASP A 98 -25.69 -5.50 6.67
CA ASP A 98 -26.50 -5.05 5.58
C ASP A 98 -25.59 -4.43 4.49
N PRO A 99 -25.53 -4.98 3.26
CA PRO A 99 -24.74 -4.39 2.18
C PRO A 99 -25.29 -3.02 1.76
N ALA A 100 -26.41 -2.57 2.33
CA ALA A 100 -27.02 -1.27 2.10
C ALA A 100 -26.79 -0.25 3.24
N LEU A 101 -25.67 -0.34 3.98
CA LEU A 101 -25.23 0.82 4.76
C LEU A 101 -25.09 2.02 3.80
N PRO A 102 -25.83 3.12 4.01
CA PRO A 102 -25.83 4.24 3.10
C PRO A 102 -24.38 4.69 2.88
N PRO A 103 -23.96 4.94 1.62
CA PRO A 103 -22.58 5.33 1.29
C PRO A 103 -22.01 6.40 2.22
N ILE A 104 -22.90 7.26 2.72
CA ILE A 104 -22.65 8.35 3.67
C ILE A 104 -22.00 7.86 4.98
N LEU A 105 -22.49 6.78 5.61
CA LEU A 105 -21.94 6.28 6.89
C LEU A 105 -20.55 5.67 6.74
N VAL A 106 -20.29 5.00 5.62
CA VAL A 106 -18.94 4.47 5.30
C VAL A 106 -17.97 5.61 5.01
N LEU A 107 -18.43 6.66 4.34
CA LEU A 107 -17.66 7.88 4.09
C LEU A 107 -17.24 8.55 5.41
N GLU A 108 -18.17 8.76 6.33
CA GLU A 108 -17.88 9.40 7.63
C GLU A 108 -16.91 8.58 8.48
N SER A 109 -17.07 7.26 8.51
CA SER A 109 -16.12 6.37 9.21
C SER A 109 -14.69 6.48 8.66
N THR A 110 -14.52 6.54 7.34
CA THR A 110 -13.19 6.68 6.72
C THR A 110 -12.57 8.05 6.97
N LYS A 111 -13.39 9.11 7.03
CA LYS A 111 -12.92 10.46 7.38
C LYS A 111 -12.35 10.50 8.79
N LEU A 112 -13.09 9.95 9.75
CA LEU A 112 -12.68 9.89 11.16
C LEU A 112 -11.36 9.13 11.34
N ARG A 113 -11.19 7.97 10.68
CA ARG A 113 -9.93 7.20 10.75
C ARG A 113 -8.73 8.02 10.25
N HIS A 114 -8.86 8.71 9.11
CA HIS A 114 -7.78 9.53 8.57
C HIS A 114 -7.45 10.73 9.47
N GLU A 115 -8.46 11.33 10.12
CA GLU A 115 -8.25 12.43 11.07
C GLU A 115 -7.50 11.97 12.34
N GLU A 116 -7.82 10.79 12.87
CA GLU A 116 -7.12 10.21 14.01
C GLU A 116 -5.66 9.90 13.67
N GLU A 117 -5.40 9.28 12.51
CA GLU A 117 -4.05 9.00 12.06
C GLU A 117 -3.26 10.29 11.75
N PHE A 118 -3.92 11.32 11.22
CA PHE A 118 -3.31 12.64 11.04
C PHE A 118 -2.91 13.26 12.39
N LYS A 119 -3.77 13.21 13.41
CA LYS A 119 -3.44 13.70 14.77
C LYS A 119 -2.24 12.95 15.35
N LYS A 120 -2.17 11.62 15.17
CA LYS A 120 -1.01 10.81 15.59
C LYS A 120 0.26 11.23 14.86
N LEU A 121 0.17 11.49 13.55
CA LEU A 121 1.30 11.94 12.74
C LEU A 121 1.80 13.32 13.18
N VAL A 122 0.90 14.27 13.43
CA VAL A 122 1.24 15.61 13.95
C VAL A 122 1.93 15.48 15.31
N LYS A 123 1.38 14.69 16.24
CA LYS A 123 2.00 14.44 17.55
C LYS A 123 3.41 13.87 17.41
N LYS A 124 3.58 12.85 16.56
CA LYS A 124 4.89 12.25 16.29
C LYS A 124 5.89 13.25 15.68
N SER A 125 5.41 14.18 14.85
CA SER A 125 6.26 15.24 14.27
C SER A 125 6.78 16.22 15.32
N MET A 126 5.98 16.51 16.35
CA MET A 126 6.35 17.39 17.46
C MET A 126 7.30 16.69 18.45
N GLU A 127 7.13 15.39 18.66
CA GLU A 127 7.94 14.58 19.59
C GLU A 127 9.28 14.13 18.98
N ALA A 128 9.49 14.31 17.68
CA ALA A 128 10.74 13.95 17.00
C ALA A 128 11.93 14.75 17.56
N GLN A 129 12.93 14.04 18.09
CA GLN A 129 14.16 14.60 18.63
C GLN A 129 15.22 14.84 17.54
N ASP A 130 15.25 14.01 16.50
CA ASP A 130 16.13 14.19 15.34
C ASP A 130 15.54 15.21 14.36
N ILE A 131 16.38 16.14 13.89
CA ILE A 131 16.01 17.20 12.96
C ILE A 131 15.53 16.61 11.62
N LYS A 132 16.18 15.57 11.11
CA LYS A 132 15.81 14.91 9.83
C LYS A 132 14.46 14.21 9.96
N ASP A 133 14.23 13.53 11.08
CA ASP A 133 12.95 12.86 11.32
C ASP A 133 11.82 13.88 11.50
N ARG A 134 12.10 15.02 12.14
CA ARG A 134 11.17 16.13 12.28
C ARG A 134 10.81 16.76 10.93
N GLU A 135 11.79 17.03 10.07
CA GLU A 135 11.55 17.57 8.72
C GLU A 135 10.77 16.57 7.85
N SER A 136 11.14 15.28 7.91
CA SER A 136 10.41 14.24 7.21
C SER A 136 8.96 14.12 7.70
N ALA A 137 8.72 14.27 9.00
CA ALA A 137 7.38 14.22 9.57
C ALA A 137 6.55 15.45 9.17
N LYS A 138 7.14 16.65 9.17
CA LYS A 138 6.48 17.88 8.67
C LYS A 138 6.05 17.75 7.21
N TYR A 139 6.92 17.24 6.36
CA TYR A 139 6.60 17.01 4.95
C TYR A 139 5.43 16.02 4.78
N ARG A 140 5.41 14.94 5.58
CA ARG A 140 4.27 14.00 5.58
C ARG A 140 2.97 14.67 6.05
N VAL A 141 3.03 15.51 7.08
CA VAL A 141 1.86 16.28 7.56
C VAL A 141 1.31 17.19 6.45
N GLU A 142 2.18 17.88 5.70
CA GLU A 142 1.75 18.73 4.59
C GLU A 142 1.09 17.92 3.46
N ILE A 143 1.67 16.78 3.07
CA ILE A 143 1.07 15.90 2.04
C ILE A 143 -0.31 15.43 2.49
N VAL A 144 -0.43 14.92 3.71
CA VAL A 144 -1.71 14.41 4.23
C VAL A 144 -2.75 15.52 4.27
N LYS A 145 -2.37 16.73 4.73
CA LYS A 145 -3.27 17.89 4.76
C LYS A 145 -3.78 18.23 3.36
N HIS A 146 -2.90 18.22 2.36
CA HIS A 146 -3.28 18.49 0.97
C HIS A 146 -4.25 17.42 0.43
N LEU A 147 -3.98 16.14 0.70
CA LEU A 147 -4.85 15.04 0.27
C LEU A 147 -6.23 15.07 0.96
N MET A 148 -6.29 15.42 2.24
CA MET A 148 -7.57 15.64 2.93
C MET A 148 -8.36 16.78 2.29
N MET A 149 -7.70 17.90 1.95
CA MET A 149 -8.35 19.00 1.22
C MET A 149 -8.86 18.57 -0.16
N ILE A 150 -8.10 17.78 -0.93
CA ILE A 150 -8.55 17.27 -2.23
C ILE A 150 -9.77 16.36 -2.05
N ARG A 151 -9.72 15.45 -1.07
CA ARG A 151 -10.83 14.55 -0.75
C ARG A 151 -12.09 15.34 -0.40
N ASP A 152 -11.98 16.34 0.47
CA ASP A 152 -13.15 17.07 0.97
C ASP A 152 -13.72 18.06 -0.06
N ASN A 153 -12.90 18.52 -1.01
CA ASN A 153 -13.31 19.39 -2.13
C ASN A 153 -13.48 18.63 -3.46
N ALA A 154 -13.52 17.31 -3.44
CA ALA A 154 -13.60 16.50 -4.66
C ALA A 154 -14.91 16.79 -5.41
N LYS A 155 -14.80 17.15 -6.69
CA LYS A 155 -15.97 17.39 -7.56
C LYS A 155 -16.50 16.09 -8.17
N THR A 156 -15.65 15.07 -8.26
CA THR A 156 -16.00 13.77 -8.81
C THR A 156 -15.76 12.66 -7.78
N HIS A 157 -16.54 11.58 -7.89
CA HIS A 157 -16.35 10.38 -7.07
C HIS A 157 -14.96 9.74 -7.30
N GLU A 158 -14.44 9.82 -8.52
CA GLU A 158 -13.11 9.31 -8.86
C GLU A 158 -12.00 10.09 -8.16
N ASP A 159 -12.06 11.42 -8.14
CA ASP A 159 -11.12 12.26 -7.40
C ASP A 159 -11.14 11.95 -5.89
N TRP A 160 -12.34 11.73 -5.34
CA TRP A 160 -12.52 11.33 -3.95
C TRP A 160 -11.87 9.97 -3.66
N CYS A 161 -12.12 8.96 -4.50
CA CYS A 161 -11.52 7.63 -4.38
C CYS A 161 -10.00 7.67 -4.50
N ASN A 162 -9.45 8.45 -5.43
CA ASN A 162 -8.01 8.62 -5.62
C ASN A 162 -7.35 9.27 -4.39
N ALA A 163 -7.95 10.35 -3.86
CA ALA A 163 -7.45 11.00 -2.65
C ALA A 163 -7.53 10.10 -1.41
N LYS A 164 -8.62 9.34 -1.28
CA LYS A 164 -8.78 8.33 -0.22
C LYS A 164 -7.71 7.24 -0.31
N TRP A 165 -7.50 6.67 -1.49
CA TRP A 165 -6.50 5.62 -1.69
C TRP A 165 -5.07 6.11 -1.41
N ALA A 166 -4.77 7.35 -1.77
CA ALA A 166 -3.48 7.97 -1.44
C ALA A 166 -3.29 8.16 0.06
N LEU A 167 -4.35 8.53 0.81
CA LEU A 167 -4.32 8.61 2.27
C LEU A 167 -4.14 7.22 2.90
N ASP A 168 -4.87 6.21 2.43
CA ASP A 168 -4.74 4.83 2.91
C ASP A 168 -3.29 4.32 2.78
N ASN A 169 -2.65 4.52 1.62
CA ASN A 169 -1.24 4.13 1.39
C ASN A 169 -0.21 4.89 2.23
N LEU A 170 -0.55 6.09 2.71
CA LEU A 170 0.35 6.88 3.57
C LEU A 170 0.30 6.43 5.02
N PHE A 171 -0.83 5.90 5.46
CA PHE A 171 -1.06 5.49 6.84
C PHE A 171 -0.88 3.98 7.06
N TYR A 172 -1.12 3.14 6.06
CA TYR A 172 -1.12 1.67 6.16
C TYR A 172 -0.18 1.01 5.14
#